data_AF-A0A7S0HZK3-F1
#
_entry.id   AF-A0A7S0HZK3-F1
#
_cell.length_a   1.000
_cell.length_b   1.000
_cell.length_c   1.000
_cell.angle_alpha   90.00
_cell.angle_beta   90.00
_cell.angle_gamma   90.00
#
_symmetry.space_group_name_H-M   'P 1'
#
loop_
_entity.id
_entity.type
_entity.pdbx_description
1 polymer ?
#
loop_
_entity_poly.entity_id
_entity_poly.type
_entity_poly.pdbx_seq_one_letter_code
_entity_poly.pdbx_strand_id
1 'polypeptide(L)'
;DFLALRSQLVNVLSNLTHGDDVAAEYLLCHLISRIYHRLHGVPVGKLSLALSGLQSVQGAGASELVRAIKSLLPMVANIQLSIKELCGKSMTSKKDYETDMLHMGKLQLARGTELVVDETTLEPGQLNETGIKNLDAIQQLITFQNIQFDFQFYQVEFPSDIPALVLSQGRSLLRTDVSLKLEHKQQTPQPMQLPDDLLARLRAYLQLARSLDVKMSDEFCKIA
;
A
#
# COMPACT_ATOMS: atom_id res chain seq x y z
N ASP A 1 -23.73 1.79 -14.78
CA ASP A 1 -24.26 1.66 -13.41
C ASP A 1 -23.09 1.53 -12.45
N PHE A 2 -23.00 2.43 -11.46
CA PHE A 2 -21.89 2.51 -10.51
C PHE A 2 -21.86 1.32 -9.54
N LEU A 3 -23.03 0.83 -9.12
CA LEU A 3 -23.15 -0.32 -8.22
C LEU A 3 -22.76 -1.62 -8.93
N ALA A 4 -23.17 -1.78 -10.18
CA ALA A 4 -22.77 -2.94 -10.98
C ALA A 4 -21.25 -3.00 -11.17
N LEU A 5 -20.59 -1.85 -11.40
CA LEU A 5 -19.13 -1.77 -11.51
C LEU A 5 -18.42 -2.09 -10.20
N ARG A 6 -18.96 -1.63 -9.05
CA ARG A 6 -18.47 -2.03 -7.73
C ARG A 6 -18.49 -3.55 -7.58
N SER A 7 -19.63 -4.19 -7.84
CA SER A 7 -19.76 -5.65 -7.70
C SER A 7 -18.83 -6.41 -8.64
N GLN A 8 -18.66 -5.93 -9.88
CA GLN A 8 -17.69 -6.49 -10.81
C GLN A 8 -16.25 -6.36 -10.29
N LEU A 9 -15.90 -5.20 -9.73
CA LEU A 9 -14.58 -4.99 -9.15
C LEU A 9 -14.33 -5.91 -7.96
N VAL A 10 -15.30 -6.04 -7.04
CA VAL A 10 -15.18 -6.95 -5.89
C VAL A 10 -15.00 -8.39 -6.35
N ASN A 11 -15.73 -8.85 -7.37
CA ASN A 11 -15.54 -10.19 -7.93
C ASN A 11 -14.13 -10.39 -8.50
N VAL A 12 -13.61 -9.38 -9.19
CA VAL A 12 -12.23 -9.40 -9.70
C VAL A 12 -11.23 -9.47 -8.55
N LEU A 13 -11.40 -8.66 -7.51
CA LEU A 13 -10.52 -8.65 -6.34
C LEU A 13 -10.63 -9.96 -5.53
N SER A 14 -11.82 -10.55 -5.41
CA SER A 14 -12.04 -11.86 -4.76
C SER A 14 -11.26 -12.96 -5.46
N ASN A 15 -11.23 -12.97 -6.79
CA ASN A 15 -10.39 -13.92 -7.53
C ASN A 15 -8.88 -13.72 -7.25
N LEU A 16 -8.42 -12.47 -7.07
CA LEU A 16 -7.03 -12.18 -6.71
C LEU A 16 -6.70 -12.58 -5.26
N THR A 17 -7.68 -12.54 -4.36
CA THR A 17 -7.55 -12.94 -2.96
C THR A 17 -7.98 -14.39 -2.72
N HIS A 18 -7.88 -15.26 -3.74
CA HIS A 18 -8.17 -16.70 -3.65
C HIS A 18 -9.62 -17.04 -3.22
N GLY A 19 -10.59 -16.22 -3.64
CA GLY A 19 -12.01 -16.36 -3.31
C GLY A 19 -12.39 -15.78 -1.94
N ASP A 20 -11.50 -15.05 -1.28
CA ASP A 20 -11.79 -14.37 -0.02
C ASP A 20 -12.50 -13.04 -0.28
N ASP A 21 -13.83 -13.08 -0.23
CA ASP A 21 -14.70 -11.92 -0.44
C ASP A 21 -14.51 -10.82 0.61
N VAL A 22 -14.16 -11.19 1.85
CA VAL A 22 -13.91 -10.22 2.92
C VAL A 22 -12.62 -9.48 2.62
N ALA A 23 -11.54 -10.20 2.29
CA ALA A 23 -10.29 -9.58 1.88
C ALA A 23 -10.46 -8.71 0.63
N ALA A 24 -11.30 -9.11 -0.33
CA ALA A 24 -11.60 -8.34 -1.53
C ALA A 24 -12.30 -7.01 -1.22
N GLU A 25 -13.27 -7.01 -0.30
CA GLU A 25 -13.96 -5.79 0.14
C GLU A 25 -13.01 -4.84 0.89
N TYR A 26 -12.15 -5.35 1.78
CA TYR A 26 -11.13 -4.53 2.43
C TYR A 26 -10.08 -4.00 1.45
N LEU A 27 -9.68 -4.80 0.46
CA LEU A 27 -8.78 -4.35 -0.60
C LEU A 27 -9.43 -3.24 -1.43
N LEU A 28 -10.72 -3.36 -1.76
CA LEU A 28 -11.45 -2.28 -2.42
C LEU A 28 -11.47 -1.01 -1.57
N CYS A 29 -11.83 -1.11 -0.29
CA CYS A 29 -11.83 0.01 0.66
C CYS A 29 -10.45 0.68 0.74
N HIS A 30 -9.38 -0.11 0.74
CA HIS A 30 -8.02 0.37 0.74
C HIS A 30 -7.68 1.15 -0.54
N LEU A 31 -8.00 0.60 -1.72
CA LEU A 31 -7.71 1.23 -3.03
C LEU A 31 -8.44 2.57 -3.23
N ILE A 32 -9.65 2.71 -2.67
CA ILE A 32 -10.44 3.95 -2.74
C ILE A 32 -10.19 4.88 -1.55
N SER A 33 -9.42 4.45 -0.54
CA SER A 33 -9.10 5.28 0.62
C SER A 33 -8.23 6.48 0.22
N ARG A 34 -8.43 7.61 0.91
CA ARG A 34 -7.61 8.81 0.73
C ARG A 34 -7.65 9.67 1.97
N ILE A 35 -6.57 10.42 2.17
CA ILE A 35 -6.55 11.44 3.22
C ILE A 35 -7.32 12.66 2.71
N TYR A 36 -8.51 12.86 3.26
CA TYR A 36 -9.33 14.05 2.96
C TYR A 36 -9.16 15.14 4.04
N HIS A 37 -8.72 14.78 5.24
CA HIS A 37 -8.49 15.73 6.33
C HIS A 37 -7.31 15.30 7.22
N ARG A 38 -6.68 16.29 7.85
CA ARG A 38 -5.65 16.06 8.89
C ARG A 38 -6.02 16.87 10.13
N LEU A 39 -6.32 16.16 11.22
CA LEU A 39 -6.67 16.78 12.50
C LEU A 39 -5.46 16.72 13.42
N HIS A 40 -4.90 17.89 13.78
CA HIS A 40 -3.67 17.98 14.60
C HIS A 40 -2.51 17.12 14.07
N GLY A 41 -2.36 17.04 12.75
CA GLY A 41 -1.32 16.24 12.09
C GLY A 41 -1.68 14.77 11.83
N VAL A 42 -2.74 14.24 12.46
CA VAL A 42 -3.19 12.85 12.26
C VAL A 42 -3.95 12.73 10.94
N PRO A 43 -3.56 11.81 10.03
CA PRO A 43 -4.25 11.62 8.77
C PRO A 43 -5.58 10.87 8.95
N VAL A 44 -6.67 11.45 8.43
CA VAL A 44 -8.01 10.87 8.48
C VAL A 44 -8.45 10.46 7.07
N GLY A 45 -8.99 9.23 6.95
CA GLY A 45 -9.53 8.68 5.71
C GLY A 45 -8.60 7.73 4.95
N LYS A 46 -7.35 7.56 5.40
CA LYS A 46 -6.46 6.50 4.89
C LYS A 46 -6.84 5.15 5.48
N LEU A 47 -6.58 4.08 4.73
CA LEU A 47 -6.67 2.70 5.20
C LEU A 47 -5.45 1.93 4.71
N SER A 48 -4.47 1.70 5.57
CA SER A 48 -3.37 0.78 5.27
C SER A 48 -3.79 -0.67 5.52
N LEU A 49 -3.45 -1.57 4.60
CA LEU A 49 -3.91 -2.96 4.61
C LEU A 49 -2.71 -3.90 4.58
N ALA A 50 -2.71 -4.90 5.47
CA ALA A 50 -1.80 -6.03 5.40
C ALA A 50 -2.57 -7.30 5.01
N LEU A 51 -2.09 -8.00 3.99
CA LEU A 51 -2.59 -9.30 3.55
C LEU A 51 -1.52 -10.35 3.81
N SER A 52 -1.84 -11.27 4.73
CA SER A 52 -0.97 -12.37 5.12
C SER A 52 -1.48 -13.70 4.61
N GLY A 53 -0.60 -14.69 4.57
CA GLY A 53 -0.94 -16.03 4.12
C GLY A 53 -1.02 -16.12 2.60
N LEU A 54 -0.28 -15.31 1.84
CA LEU A 54 -0.16 -15.50 0.39
C LEU A 54 0.64 -16.78 0.10
N GLN A 55 0.04 -17.94 0.34
CA GLN A 55 0.66 -19.25 0.16
C GLN A 55 0.82 -19.53 -1.33
N SER A 56 1.94 -19.08 -1.86
CA SER A 56 2.35 -19.51 -3.17
C SER A 56 3.00 -20.89 -3.06
N VAL A 57 2.59 -21.82 -3.90
CA VAL A 57 3.38 -23.03 -4.16
C VAL A 57 4.78 -22.66 -4.69
N GLN A 58 5.00 -21.42 -5.20
CA GLN A 58 6.27 -20.94 -5.81
C GLN A 58 6.53 -19.40 -5.85
N GLY A 59 6.16 -18.62 -4.83
CA GLY A 59 6.27 -17.14 -4.82
C GLY A 59 5.27 -16.36 -5.68
N ALA A 60 4.46 -17.03 -6.52
CA ALA A 60 3.64 -16.39 -7.54
C ALA A 60 2.52 -15.47 -7.01
N GLY A 61 1.84 -15.82 -5.91
CA GLY A 61 0.62 -15.12 -5.47
C GLY A 61 0.80 -13.62 -5.22
N ALA A 62 1.86 -13.22 -4.51
CA ALA A 62 2.16 -11.81 -4.29
C ALA A 62 2.50 -11.08 -5.60
N SER A 63 3.27 -11.72 -6.48
CA SER A 63 3.65 -11.15 -7.77
C SER A 63 2.45 -10.93 -8.71
N GLU A 64 1.47 -11.84 -8.66
CA GLU A 64 0.25 -11.77 -9.46
C GLU A 64 -0.66 -10.65 -8.96
N LEU A 65 -0.82 -10.52 -7.64
CA LEU A 65 -1.54 -9.42 -7.02
C LEU A 65 -0.90 -8.07 -7.35
N VAL A 66 0.43 -7.94 -7.23
CA VAL A 66 1.16 -6.72 -7.60
C VAL A 66 0.95 -6.38 -9.08
N ARG A 67 1.00 -7.38 -9.97
CA ARG A 67 0.76 -7.19 -11.41
C ARG A 67 -0.67 -6.73 -11.68
N ALA A 68 -1.64 -7.31 -11.00
CA ALA A 68 -3.04 -6.93 -11.11
C ALA A 68 -3.28 -5.49 -10.60
N ILE A 69 -2.69 -5.11 -9.47
CA ILE A 69 -2.78 -3.73 -8.95
C ILE A 69 -2.14 -2.73 -9.93
N LYS A 70 -0.99 -3.08 -10.51
CA LYS A 70 -0.35 -2.29 -11.58
C LYS A 70 -1.21 -2.12 -12.83
N SER A 71 -2.11 -3.05 -13.12
CA SER A 71 -3.04 -2.90 -14.23
C SER A 71 -4.23 -2.02 -13.86
N LEU A 72 -4.66 -2.00 -12.60
CA LEU A 72 -5.80 -1.23 -12.11
C LEU A 72 -5.48 0.21 -11.75
N LEU A 73 -4.26 0.51 -11.32
CA LEU A 73 -3.86 1.83 -10.82
C LEU A 73 -2.85 2.53 -11.73
N PRO A 74 -2.87 3.88 -11.78
CA PRO A 74 -1.96 4.64 -12.63
C PRO A 74 -0.52 4.67 -12.09
N MET A 75 -0.34 4.62 -10.77
CA MET A 75 0.97 4.76 -10.11
C MET A 75 1.09 3.73 -8.99
N VAL A 76 2.08 2.84 -9.10
CA VAL A 76 2.36 1.80 -8.11
C VAL A 76 3.87 1.70 -7.88
N ALA A 77 4.29 1.91 -6.63
CA ALA A 77 5.65 1.65 -6.18
C ALA A 77 5.68 0.30 -5.46
N ASN A 78 6.63 -0.57 -5.83
CA ASN A 78 6.79 -1.88 -5.18
C ASN A 78 8.15 -1.94 -4.47
N ILE A 79 8.14 -2.19 -3.17
CA ILE A 79 9.33 -2.39 -2.35
C ILE A 79 9.37 -3.85 -1.88
N GLN A 80 10.35 -4.60 -2.37
CA GLN A 80 10.62 -5.95 -1.86
C GLN A 80 11.45 -5.85 -0.59
N LEU A 81 10.84 -6.18 0.55
CA LEU A 81 11.54 -6.21 1.83
C LEU A 81 12.45 -7.43 1.90
N SER A 82 13.72 -7.19 1.60
CA SER A 82 14.82 -8.10 1.89
C SER A 82 15.86 -7.39 2.76
N ILE A 83 16.68 -8.15 3.48
CA ILE A 83 17.78 -7.58 4.27
C ILE A 83 18.71 -6.76 3.37
N LYS A 84 18.99 -7.26 2.15
CA LYS A 84 19.84 -6.56 1.17
C LYS A 84 19.25 -5.19 0.78
N GLU A 85 17.93 -5.14 0.59
CA GLU A 85 17.23 -3.92 0.21
C GLU A 85 17.18 -2.92 1.38
N LEU A 86 16.81 -3.38 2.57
CA LEU A 86 16.75 -2.55 3.78
C LEU A 86 18.13 -2.02 4.19
N CYS A 87 19.14 -2.87 4.24
CA CYS A 87 20.49 -2.50 4.69
C CYS A 87 21.33 -1.81 3.60
N GLY A 88 20.79 -1.69 2.38
CA GLY A 88 21.46 -1.12 1.21
C GLY A 88 21.50 0.40 1.22
N LYS A 89 20.80 1.03 0.27
CA LYS A 89 20.74 2.50 0.18
C LYS A 89 19.66 3.05 1.12
N SER A 90 19.84 4.28 1.56
CA SER A 90 18.80 4.99 2.29
C SER A 90 17.53 5.14 1.42
N MET A 91 16.38 4.88 2.02
CA MET A 91 15.07 5.00 1.39
C MET A 91 14.47 6.40 1.55
N THR A 92 14.99 7.21 2.48
CA THR A 92 14.66 8.62 2.66
C THR A 92 15.55 9.49 1.77
N SER A 93 15.04 10.66 1.37
CA SER A 93 15.84 11.60 0.60
C SER A 93 16.89 12.25 1.51
N LYS A 94 18.13 12.38 1.04
CA LYS A 94 19.25 12.85 1.85
C LYS A 94 19.97 14.02 1.19
N LYS A 95 20.20 15.09 1.97
CA LYS A 95 21.04 16.22 1.54
C LYS A 95 22.51 15.80 1.62
N ASP A 96 23.19 15.95 0.50
CA ASP A 96 24.63 15.87 0.38
C ASP A 96 25.18 17.28 0.34
N TYR A 97 25.99 17.61 1.36
CA TYR A 97 26.61 18.93 1.48
C TYR A 97 27.94 19.04 0.72
N GLU A 98 28.54 17.93 0.30
CA GLU A 98 29.76 17.95 -0.53
C GLU A 98 29.41 18.33 -1.96
N THR A 99 28.33 17.76 -2.49
CA THR A 99 27.85 18.05 -3.86
C THR A 99 26.79 19.16 -3.89
N ASP A 100 26.33 19.62 -2.74
CA ASP A 100 25.18 20.52 -2.55
C ASP A 100 23.88 20.01 -3.20
N MET A 101 23.74 18.70 -3.40
CA MET A 101 22.58 18.08 -4.03
C MET A 101 21.69 17.33 -3.03
N LEU A 102 20.40 17.28 -3.33
CA LEU A 102 19.45 16.45 -2.60
C LEU A 102 19.26 15.14 -3.35
N HIS A 103 19.75 14.04 -2.79
CA HIS A 103 19.58 12.71 -3.38
C HIS A 103 18.20 12.17 -3.03
N MET A 104 17.45 11.75 -4.05
CA MET A 104 16.09 11.25 -3.87
C MET A 104 16.09 9.84 -3.29
N GLY A 105 15.31 9.65 -2.22
CA GLY A 105 15.03 8.35 -1.64
C GLY A 105 13.88 7.64 -2.35
N LYS A 106 13.78 6.32 -2.15
CA LYS A 106 12.71 5.50 -2.72
C LYS A 106 11.31 5.87 -2.20
N LEU A 107 11.22 6.44 -1.01
CA LEU A 107 9.95 6.84 -0.39
C LEU A 107 9.46 8.22 -0.84
N GLN A 108 10.24 8.95 -1.65
CA GLN A 108 9.81 10.19 -2.27
C GLN A 108 8.85 9.91 -3.44
N LEU A 109 7.63 9.48 -3.10
CA LEU A 109 6.59 9.11 -4.04
C LEU A 109 5.59 10.25 -4.24
N ALA A 110 4.97 10.29 -5.43
CA ALA A 110 3.92 11.26 -5.72
C ALA A 110 2.64 10.94 -4.94
N ARG A 111 1.86 11.98 -4.62
CA ARG A 111 0.55 11.85 -3.97
C ARG A 111 -0.34 10.88 -4.76
N GLY A 112 -0.98 9.94 -4.06
CA GLY A 112 -1.87 8.94 -4.63
C GLY A 112 -1.17 7.73 -5.25
N THR A 113 0.16 7.64 -5.16
CA THR A 113 0.91 6.43 -5.55
C THR A 113 0.59 5.32 -4.57
N GLU A 114 0.25 4.14 -5.09
CA GLU A 114 0.05 2.93 -4.29
C GLU A 114 1.40 2.35 -3.90
N LEU A 115 1.66 2.22 -2.60
CA LEU A 115 2.88 1.59 -2.10
C LEU A 115 2.59 0.13 -1.76
N VAL A 116 3.10 -0.79 -2.57
CA VAL A 116 3.08 -2.22 -2.26
C VAL A 116 4.40 -2.60 -1.60
N VAL A 117 4.32 -3.13 -0.39
CA VAL A 117 5.47 -3.63 0.38
C VAL A 117 5.39 -5.14 0.45
N ASP A 118 6.34 -5.83 -0.16
CA ASP A 118 6.37 -7.28 -0.25
C ASP A 118 7.35 -7.87 0.78
N GLU A 119 6.81 -8.44 1.86
CA GLU A 119 7.52 -9.16 2.92
C GLU A 119 7.62 -10.67 2.64
N THR A 120 7.13 -11.17 1.51
CA THR A 120 7.06 -12.62 1.27
C THR A 120 8.42 -13.28 1.12
N THR A 121 9.43 -12.51 0.69
CA THR A 121 10.82 -12.97 0.55
C THR A 121 11.68 -12.61 1.75
N LEU A 122 11.08 -12.16 2.85
CA LEU A 122 11.85 -11.68 3.99
C LEU A 122 12.40 -12.86 4.81
N GLU A 123 13.73 -12.97 4.83
CA GLU A 123 14.44 -13.98 5.60
C GLU A 123 14.88 -13.43 6.97
N PRO A 124 14.99 -14.29 8.01
CA PRO A 124 15.53 -13.89 9.29
C PRO A 124 16.99 -13.43 9.18
N GLY A 125 17.31 -12.29 9.78
CA GLY A 125 18.69 -11.81 9.87
C GLY A 125 18.79 -10.49 10.61
N GLN A 126 20.00 -9.91 10.65
CA GLN A 126 20.27 -8.68 11.37
C GLN A 126 20.19 -7.46 10.45
N LEU A 127 19.46 -6.44 10.88
CA LEU A 127 19.45 -5.13 10.23
C LEU A 127 20.60 -4.29 10.77
N ASN A 128 21.31 -3.59 9.87
CA ASN A 128 22.24 -2.53 10.26
C ASN A 128 21.47 -1.24 10.59
N GLU A 129 22.20 -0.19 11.00
CA GLU A 129 21.60 1.11 11.31
C GLU A 129 20.76 1.68 10.15
N THR A 130 21.22 1.52 8.91
CA THR A 130 20.49 1.95 7.70
C THR A 130 19.19 1.17 7.55
N GLY A 131 19.22 -0.15 7.77
CA GLY A 131 18.05 -1.02 7.71
C GLY A 131 17.00 -0.65 8.76
N ILE A 132 17.43 -0.33 9.98
CA ILE A 132 16.53 0.15 11.04
C ILE A 132 15.89 1.48 10.64
N LYS A 133 16.68 2.44 10.15
CA LYS A 133 16.18 3.75 9.67
C LYS A 133 15.22 3.62 8.50
N ASN A 134 15.50 2.72 7.55
CA ASN A 134 14.64 2.47 6.41
C ASN A 134 13.31 1.83 6.82
N LEU A 135 13.36 0.86 7.74
CA LEU A 135 12.16 0.21 8.27
C LEU A 135 11.30 1.21 9.04
N ASP A 136 11.92 2.05 9.88
CA ASP A 136 11.22 3.12 10.59
C ASP A 136 10.60 4.12 9.60
N ALA A 137 11.33 4.56 8.58
CA ALA A 137 10.79 5.47 7.56
C ALA A 137 9.57 4.90 6.82
N ILE A 138 9.58 3.59 6.49
CA ILE A 138 8.40 2.92 5.91
C ILE A 138 7.24 2.93 6.92
N GLN A 139 7.50 2.58 8.18
CA GLN A 139 6.47 2.56 9.21
C GLN A 139 5.87 3.95 9.46
N GLN A 140 6.69 5.00 9.49
CA GLN A 140 6.27 6.39 9.66
C GLN A 140 5.40 6.84 8.49
N LEU A 141 5.78 6.48 7.25
CA LEU A 141 4.97 6.74 6.07
C LEU A 141 3.60 6.05 6.15
N ILE A 142 3.56 4.76 6.53
CA ILE A 142 2.31 3.99 6.66
C ILE A 142 1.38 4.60 7.73
N THR A 143 1.94 4.94 8.89
CA THR A 143 1.17 5.40 10.05
C THR A 143 0.76 6.86 9.94
N PHE A 144 1.71 7.77 9.75
CA PHE A 144 1.51 9.22 9.83
C PHE A 144 1.38 9.89 8.47
N GLN A 145 1.67 9.15 7.40
CA GLN A 145 1.58 9.65 6.03
C GLN A 145 2.47 10.88 5.85
N ASN A 146 3.69 10.80 6.37
CA ASN A 146 4.72 11.82 6.21
C ASN A 146 5.96 11.17 5.57
N ILE A 147 6.57 11.86 4.61
CA ILE A 147 7.84 11.47 4.01
C ILE A 147 8.95 12.24 4.72
N GLN A 148 9.94 11.51 5.24
CA GLN A 148 11.10 12.09 5.93
C GLN A 148 12.23 12.42 4.96
N PHE A 149 12.85 13.59 5.15
CA PHE A 149 14.04 14.06 4.46
C PHE A 149 15.16 14.24 5.48
N ASP A 150 16.31 13.62 5.22
CA ASP A 150 17.49 13.64 6.07
C ASP A 150 18.45 14.77 5.63
N PHE A 151 18.56 15.81 6.44
CA PHE A 151 19.52 16.91 6.25
C PHE A 151 20.78 16.74 7.12
N GLN A 152 21.09 15.51 7.53
CA GLN A 152 22.19 15.07 8.40
C GLN A 152 22.09 15.54 9.85
N PHE A 153 21.79 16.82 10.07
CA PHE A 153 21.69 17.42 11.41
C PHE A 153 20.26 17.50 11.93
N TYR A 154 19.28 17.49 11.03
CA TYR A 154 17.87 17.52 11.33
C TYR A 154 17.09 16.75 10.27
N GLN A 155 15.85 16.38 10.61
CA GLN A 155 14.90 15.79 9.68
C GLN A 155 13.78 16.77 9.38
N VAL A 156 13.32 16.76 8.13
CA VAL A 156 12.13 17.51 7.70
C VAL A 156 11.08 16.52 7.25
N GLU A 157 9.85 16.71 7.69
CA GLU A 157 8.71 15.88 7.33
C GLU A 157 7.79 16.60 6.37
N PHE A 158 7.42 15.92 5.28
CA PHE A 158 6.46 16.42 4.31
C PHE A 158 5.19 15.57 4.35
N PRO A 159 4.00 16.18 4.48
CA PRO A 159 2.75 15.42 4.45
C PRO A 159 2.53 14.80 3.07
N SER A 160 2.11 13.53 3.06
CA SER A 160 1.81 12.75 1.86
C SER A 160 0.43 12.11 1.95
N ASP A 161 0.03 11.40 0.89
CA ASP A 161 -1.18 10.58 0.80
C ASP A 161 -0.83 9.39 -0.10
N ILE A 162 -0.20 8.39 0.49
CA ILE A 162 0.39 7.20 -0.12
C ILE A 162 -0.26 6.00 0.58
N PRO A 163 -1.33 5.42 0.00
CA PRO A 163 -1.88 4.17 0.51
C PRO A 163 -0.80 3.10 0.49
N ALA A 164 -0.83 2.24 1.50
CA ALA A 164 0.16 1.18 1.65
C ALA A 164 -0.53 -0.19 1.79
N LEU A 165 -0.16 -1.10 0.90
CA LEU A 165 -0.52 -2.51 0.91
C LEU A 165 0.70 -3.34 1.29
N VAL A 166 0.63 -4.05 2.41
CA VAL A 166 1.69 -4.95 2.88
C VAL A 166 1.32 -6.39 2.57
N LEU A 167 2.19 -7.12 1.91
CA LEU A 167 1.99 -8.52 1.53
C LEU A 167 2.97 -9.39 2.29
N SER A 168 2.49 -10.42 3.00
CA SER A 168 3.35 -11.29 3.81
C SER A 168 2.95 -12.76 3.73
N GLN A 169 3.90 -13.66 3.99
CA GLN A 169 3.61 -15.10 4.17
C GLN A 169 2.99 -15.38 5.55
N GLY A 170 3.54 -14.74 6.58
CA GLY A 170 3.10 -14.90 7.97
C GLY A 170 2.67 -13.57 8.58
N ARG A 171 2.94 -13.41 9.87
CA ARG A 171 2.72 -12.15 10.57
C ARG A 171 3.60 -11.06 9.97
N SER A 172 3.00 -9.95 9.58
CA SER A 172 3.73 -8.81 9.03
C SER A 172 4.61 -8.13 10.08
N LEU A 173 5.77 -7.61 9.64
CA LEU A 173 6.64 -6.76 10.47
C LEU A 173 6.08 -5.35 10.61
N LEU A 174 5.49 -4.83 9.55
CA LEU A 174 4.91 -3.50 9.51
C LEU A 174 3.52 -3.50 10.14
N ARG A 175 3.23 -2.45 10.90
CA ARG A 175 1.92 -2.22 11.49
C ARG A 175 1.06 -1.45 10.49
N THR A 176 -0.11 -1.99 10.20
CA THR A 176 -1.15 -1.40 9.36
C THR A 176 -2.43 -1.21 10.15
N ASP A 177 -3.38 -0.44 9.60
CA ASP A 177 -4.67 -0.18 10.22
C ASP A 177 -5.54 -1.45 10.24
N VAL A 178 -5.46 -2.25 9.18
CA VAL A 178 -6.12 -3.56 9.06
C VAL A 178 -5.10 -4.61 8.65
N SER A 179 -5.16 -5.77 9.30
CA SER A 179 -4.35 -6.94 8.96
C SER A 179 -5.26 -8.16 8.82
N LEU A 180 -5.29 -8.75 7.63
CA LEU A 180 -6.09 -9.93 7.31
C LEU A 180 -5.19 -11.11 6.96
N LYS A 181 -5.63 -12.30 7.33
CA LYS A 181 -5.05 -13.56 6.86
C LYS A 181 -5.99 -14.15 5.83
N LEU A 182 -5.50 -14.37 4.62
CA LEU A 182 -6.31 -14.84 3.51
C LEU A 182 -6.86 -16.25 3.77
N GLU A 183 -8.17 -16.40 3.58
CA GLU A 183 -8.84 -17.70 3.54
C GLU A 183 -8.93 -18.20 2.09
N HIS A 184 -8.17 -19.24 1.76
CA HIS A 184 -8.13 -19.76 0.39
C HIS A 184 -9.36 -20.63 0.14
N LYS A 185 -10.42 -20.04 -0.40
CA LYS A 185 -11.60 -20.77 -0.86
C LYS A 185 -11.38 -21.40 -2.24
N GLN A 186 -10.45 -20.86 -3.02
CA GLN A 186 -10.05 -21.35 -4.33
C GLN A 186 -8.55 -21.71 -4.35
N GLN A 187 -8.22 -22.87 -4.92
CA GLN A 187 -6.84 -23.41 -4.92
C GLN A 187 -5.88 -22.64 -5.82
N THR A 188 -6.37 -22.08 -6.93
CA THR A 188 -5.52 -21.35 -7.90
C THR A 188 -6.21 -20.05 -8.28
N PRO A 189 -5.59 -18.89 -8.00
CA PRO A 189 -6.11 -17.62 -8.51
C PRO A 189 -6.00 -17.67 -10.03
N GLN A 190 -7.09 -17.30 -10.72
CA GLN A 190 -7.03 -17.19 -12.18
C GLN A 190 -6.25 -15.92 -12.54
N PRO A 191 -5.37 -15.97 -13.57
CA PRO A 191 -4.69 -14.77 -14.02
C PRO A 191 -5.73 -13.73 -14.41
N MET A 192 -5.56 -12.50 -13.93
CA MET A 192 -6.44 -11.39 -14.29
C MET A 192 -6.35 -11.14 -15.80
N GLN A 193 -7.35 -11.62 -16.53
CA GLN A 193 -7.56 -11.35 -17.94
C GLN A 193 -8.90 -10.64 -18.08
N LEU A 194 -8.83 -9.31 -18.13
CA LEU A 194 -10.01 -8.44 -18.28
C LEU A 194 -10.00 -7.82 -19.68
N PRO A 195 -11.16 -7.74 -20.35
CA PRO A 195 -11.27 -6.94 -21.57
C PRO A 195 -10.86 -5.49 -21.32
N ASP A 196 -10.16 -4.87 -22.27
CA ASP A 196 -9.63 -3.50 -22.12
C ASP A 196 -10.72 -2.47 -21.77
N ASP A 197 -11.91 -2.62 -22.36
CA ASP A 197 -13.07 -1.78 -22.08
C ASP A 197 -13.54 -1.90 -20.61
N LEU A 198 -13.58 -3.13 -20.08
CA LEU A 198 -13.93 -3.34 -18.67
C LEU A 198 -12.85 -2.77 -17.76
N LEU A 199 -11.57 -3.01 -18.08
CA LEU A 199 -10.44 -2.49 -17.31
C LEU A 199 -10.46 -0.94 -17.25
N ALA A 200 -10.76 -0.27 -18.37
CA ALA A 200 -10.91 1.18 -18.42
C ALA A 200 -12.07 1.67 -17.52
N ARG A 201 -13.22 0.98 -17.54
CA ARG A 201 -14.36 1.30 -16.67
C ARG A 201 -14.06 1.07 -15.19
N LEU A 202 -13.31 0.03 -14.84
CA LEU A 202 -12.87 -0.23 -13.46
C LEU A 202 -11.88 0.81 -12.96
N ARG A 203 -10.92 1.22 -13.80
CA ARG A 203 -10.00 2.34 -13.51
C ARG A 203 -10.76 3.64 -13.26
N ALA A 204 -11.74 3.96 -14.11
CA ALA A 204 -12.58 5.13 -13.95
C ALA A 204 -13.41 5.06 -12.66
N TYR A 205 -13.96 3.89 -12.33
CA TYR A 205 -14.67 3.66 -11.06
C TYR A 205 -13.76 3.95 -9.85
N LEU A 206 -12.56 3.39 -9.81
CA LEU A 206 -11.61 3.60 -8.70
C LEU A 206 -11.27 5.09 -8.52
N GLN A 207 -10.99 5.79 -9.64
CA GLN A 207 -10.67 7.21 -9.60
C GLN A 207 -11.85 8.05 -9.10
N LEU A 208 -13.06 7.78 -9.61
CA LEU A 208 -14.28 8.49 -9.20
C LEU A 208 -14.57 8.21 -7.73
N ALA A 209 -14.62 6.94 -7.32
CA ALA A 209 -14.88 6.52 -5.95
C ALA A 209 -13.91 7.17 -4.96
N ARG A 210 -12.61 7.19 -5.29
CA ARG A 210 -11.59 7.85 -4.47
C ARG A 210 -11.79 9.35 -4.39
N SER A 211 -12.30 10.01 -5.43
CA SER A 211 -12.53 11.46 -5.46
C SER A 211 -13.81 11.92 -4.77
N LEU A 212 -14.71 11.00 -4.40
CA LEU A 212 -15.97 11.36 -3.75
C LEU A 212 -15.72 12.02 -2.38
N ASP A 213 -16.37 13.14 -2.14
CA ASP A 213 -16.39 13.79 -0.83
C ASP A 213 -17.48 13.14 0.01
N VAL A 214 -17.07 12.23 0.89
CA VAL A 214 -17.96 11.58 1.84
C VAL A 214 -18.05 12.47 3.08
N LYS A 215 -19.23 13.06 3.30
CA LYS A 215 -19.54 13.71 4.58
C LYS A 215 -19.97 12.63 5.57
N MET A 216 -19.18 12.44 6.62
CA MET A 216 -19.59 11.61 7.75
C MET A 216 -20.80 12.26 8.41
N SER A 217 -21.87 11.50 8.66
CA SER A 217 -23.00 12.02 9.44
C SER A 217 -22.57 12.25 10.89
N ASP A 218 -23.21 13.22 11.56
CA ASP A 218 -22.88 13.60 12.94
C ASP A 218 -23.01 12.46 13.95
N GLU A 219 -23.72 11.38 13.62
CA GLU A 219 -23.82 10.17 14.43
C GLU A 219 -22.49 9.42 14.57
N PHE A 220 -21.66 9.42 13.51
CA PHE A 220 -20.35 8.76 13.53
C PHE A 220 -19.25 9.63 14.15
N CYS A 221 -19.41 10.95 14.16
CA CYS A 221 -18.45 11.88 14.75
C CYS A 221 -18.44 11.88 16.30
N LYS A 222 -19.43 11.26 16.95
CA LYS A 222 -19.55 11.23 18.42
C LYS A 222 -18.79 10.10 19.12
N ILE A 223 -18.16 9.21 18.37
CA ILE A 223 -17.48 8.01 18.90
C ILE A 223 -15.94 8.11 18.81
N ALA A 224 -15.41 9.21 18.25
CA ALA A 224 -13.98 9.45 18.11
C ALA A 224 -13.39 10.24 19.29
#